data_AF-A0A3P3FF15-F1
#
_entry.id   AF-A0A3P3FF15-F1
#
_cell.length_a   1.000
_cell.length_b   1.000
_cell.length_c   1.000
_cell.angle_alpha   90.00
_cell.angle_beta   90.00
_cell.angle_gamma   90.00
#
_symmetry.space_group_name_H-M   'P 1'
#
loop_
_entity.id
_entity.type
_entity.pdbx_description
1 polymer ?
#
loop_
_entity_poly.entity_id
_entity_poly.type
_entity_poly.pdbx_seq_one_letter_code
_entity_poly.pdbx_strand_id
1 'polypeptide(L)'
;MTYAEKYLYHQTQPLKLATDRAAGLGSLYALWQHQLLLGLLVMLVPPPIASFLIIRFVNLERQKQSAFGRYLARYMTRATEAVRLLGMIVMAIGAWLHSPAAMAAGLLVILFAWMRGLVFLG
;
A
#
# COMPACT_ATOMS: atom_id res chain seq x y z
N MET A 1 -21.66 -2.99 -8.10
CA MET A 1 -20.29 -3.52 -7.91
C MET A 1 -20.29 -4.78 -7.06
N THR A 2 -19.52 -5.78 -7.46
CA THR A 2 -19.24 -6.99 -6.64
C THR A 2 -18.24 -6.67 -5.52
N TYR A 3 -18.10 -7.58 -4.55
CA TYR A 3 -17.08 -7.45 -3.49
C TYR A 3 -15.66 -7.44 -4.05
N ALA A 4 -15.38 -8.25 -5.07
CA ALA A 4 -14.07 -8.29 -5.72
C ALA A 4 -13.74 -6.96 -6.40
N GLU A 5 -14.70 -6.34 -7.09
CA GLU A 5 -14.52 -5.01 -7.66
C GLU A 5 -14.27 -3.96 -6.58
N LYS A 6 -15.05 -3.97 -5.48
CA LYS A 6 -14.83 -3.05 -4.37
C LYS A 6 -13.45 -3.23 -3.73
N TYR A 7 -13.00 -4.48 -3.57
CA TYR A 7 -11.65 -4.78 -3.08
C TYR A 7 -10.55 -4.28 -4.03
N LEU A 8 -10.77 -4.30 -5.33
CA LEU A 8 -9.80 -3.71 -6.25
C LEU A 8 -9.82 -2.17 -6.17
N TYR A 9 -11.00 -1.56 -6.29
CA TYR A 9 -11.10 -0.10 -6.45
C TYR A 9 -10.94 0.67 -5.14
N HIS A 10 -11.13 0.08 -3.96
CA HIS A 10 -10.90 0.80 -2.69
C HIS A 10 -9.44 1.29 -2.56
N GLN A 11 -8.50 0.64 -3.24
CA GLN A 11 -7.09 1.03 -3.26
C GLN A 11 -6.86 2.38 -3.95
N THR A 12 -7.79 2.83 -4.81
CA THR A 12 -7.71 4.16 -5.47
C THR A 12 -8.16 5.31 -4.58
N GLN A 13 -8.84 5.01 -3.47
CA GLN A 13 -9.56 6.04 -2.74
C GLN A 13 -8.54 6.91 -1.96
N PRO A 14 -8.63 8.25 -2.03
CA PRO A 14 -7.62 9.14 -1.45
C PRO A 14 -7.39 8.96 0.05
N LEU A 15 -8.45 8.73 0.82
CA LEU A 15 -8.38 8.43 2.25
C LEU A 15 -7.65 7.11 2.50
N LYS A 16 -7.89 6.05 1.72
CA LYS A 16 -7.14 4.79 1.83
C LYS A 16 -5.65 5.03 1.62
N LEU A 17 -5.29 5.74 0.56
CA LEU A 17 -3.90 6.04 0.23
C LEU A 17 -3.23 6.91 1.32
N ALA A 18 -3.96 7.88 1.88
CA ALA A 18 -3.47 8.69 2.99
C ALA A 18 -3.24 7.85 4.24
N THR A 19 -4.21 7.00 4.61
CA THR A 19 -4.08 6.07 5.74
C THR A 19 -2.90 5.13 5.56
N ASP A 20 -2.72 4.55 4.38
CA ASP A 20 -1.64 3.61 4.10
C ASP A 20 -0.25 4.26 4.20
N ARG A 21 -0.10 5.48 3.68
CA ARG A 21 1.15 6.23 3.78
C ARG A 21 1.44 6.62 5.23
N ALA A 22 0.44 7.12 5.96
CA ALA A 22 0.60 7.50 7.36
C ALA A 22 0.95 6.28 8.23
N ALA A 23 0.25 5.17 8.04
CA ALA A 23 0.52 3.90 8.70
C ALA A 23 1.93 3.37 8.38
N GLY A 24 2.33 3.40 7.11
CA GLY A 24 3.66 2.98 6.69
C GLY A 24 4.76 3.83 7.34
N LEU A 25 4.67 5.15 7.26
CA LEU A 25 5.66 6.06 7.85
C LEU A 25 5.70 5.95 9.39
N GLY A 26 4.53 5.93 10.03
CA GLY A 26 4.42 5.80 11.48
C GLY A 26 4.98 4.47 11.98
N SER A 27 4.72 3.37 11.26
CA SER A 27 5.28 2.06 11.57
C SER A 27 6.81 2.05 11.45
N LEU A 28 7.35 2.57 10.35
CA LEU A 28 8.80 2.64 10.15
C LEU A 28 9.49 3.49 11.20
N TYR A 29 8.88 4.62 11.60
CA TYR A 29 9.40 5.42 12.71
C TYR A 29 9.39 4.66 14.03
N ALA A 30 8.30 3.96 14.36
CA ALA A 30 8.24 3.14 15.57
C ALA A 30 9.28 2.00 15.55
N LEU A 31 9.49 1.35 14.40
CA LEU A 31 10.51 0.32 14.24
C LEU A 31 11.94 0.86 14.34
N TRP A 32 12.18 2.07 13.83
CA TRP A 32 13.44 2.79 14.05
C TRP A 32 13.69 3.02 15.54
N GLN A 33 12.66 3.32 16.32
CA GLN A 33 12.75 3.42 17.79
C GLN A 33 12.74 2.06 18.51
N HIS A 34 12.90 0.94 17.78
CA HIS A 34 12.82 -0.43 18.29
C HIS A 34 11.49 -0.80 19.00
N GLN A 35 10.41 -0.07 18.72
CA GLN A 35 9.08 -0.33 19.28
C GLN A 35 8.29 -1.29 18.37
N LEU A 36 8.66 -2.57 18.40
CA LEU A 36 8.11 -3.60 17.49
C LEU A 36 6.58 -3.67 17.54
N LEU A 37 5.98 -3.75 18.74
CA LEU A 37 4.54 -3.90 18.89
C LEU A 37 3.79 -2.67 18.32
N LEU A 38 4.25 -1.46 18.63
CA LEU A 38 3.66 -0.24 18.10
C LEU A 38 3.79 -0.18 16.58
N GLY A 39 4.98 -0.52 16.05
CA GLY A 39 5.22 -0.59 14.61
C GLY A 39 4.24 -1.53 13.90
N LEU A 40 4.02 -2.72 14.46
CA LEU A 40 3.06 -3.69 13.92
C LEU A 40 1.63 -3.21 14.02
N LEU A 41 1.21 -2.63 15.16
CA LEU A 41 -0.15 -2.11 15.33
C LEU A 41 -0.44 -0.98 14.33
N VAL A 42 0.48 -0.03 14.18
CA VAL A 42 0.32 1.08 13.25
C VAL A 42 0.31 0.60 11.79
N MET A 43 1.06 -0.44 11.45
CA MET A 43 1.06 -1.01 10.10
C MET A 43 -0.19 -1.84 9.79
N LEU A 44 -0.69 -2.60 10.76
CA LEU A 44 -1.69 -3.66 10.53
C LEU A 44 -3.11 -3.27 10.93
N VAL A 45 -3.32 -2.24 11.74
CA VAL A 45 -4.66 -1.89 12.25
C VAL A 45 -5.35 -0.79 11.41
N PRO A 46 -4.73 0.38 11.16
CA PRO A 46 -5.39 1.45 10.40
C PRO A 46 -5.75 1.07 8.96
N PRO A 47 -4.87 0.42 8.16
CA PRO A 47 -5.19 0.10 6.77
C PRO A 47 -6.39 -0.84 6.59
N PRO A 48 -6.54 -1.95 7.34
CA PRO A 48 -7.73 -2.80 7.23
C PRO A 48 -9.02 -2.13 7.71
N ILE A 49 -8.96 -1.28 8.74
CA ILE A 49 -10.12 -0.49 9.16
C ILE A 49 -10.57 0.44 8.03
N ALA A 50 -9.63 1.18 7.42
CA ALA A 50 -9.93 2.04 6.28
C ALA A 50 -10.47 1.23 5.09
N SER A 51 -9.87 0.08 4.76
CA SER A 51 -10.40 -0.83 3.73
C SER A 51 -11.84 -1.23 4.01
N PHE A 52 -12.13 -1.68 5.24
CA PHE A 52 -13.46 -2.13 5.63
C PHE A 52 -14.50 -1.02 5.49
N LEU A 53 -14.21 0.17 6.05
CA LEU A 53 -15.12 1.31 5.98
C LEU A 53 -15.39 1.74 4.53
N ILE A 54 -14.36 1.78 3.68
CA ILE A 54 -14.50 2.17 2.27
C ILE A 54 -15.31 1.14 1.50
N ILE A 55 -15.00 -0.16 1.65
CA ILE A 55 -15.74 -1.23 0.97
C ILE A 55 -17.21 -1.24 1.40
N ARG A 56 -17.49 -0.99 2.69
CA ARG A 56 -18.85 -1.05 3.24
C ARG A 56 -19.71 0.15 2.89
N PHE A 57 -19.15 1.36 2.90
CA PHE A 57 -19.91 2.61 2.89
C PHE A 57 -19.67 3.52 1.68
N VAL A 58 -18.57 3.36 0.94
CA VAL A 58 -18.23 4.27 -0.17
C VAL A 58 -18.71 3.70 -1.51
N ASN A 59 -19.33 4.55 -2.33
CA ASN A 59 -19.61 4.24 -3.73
C ASN A 59 -18.34 4.47 -4.57
N LEU A 60 -17.84 3.39 -5.18
CA LEU A 60 -16.59 3.37 -5.94
C LEU A 60 -16.79 3.38 -7.47
N GLU A 61 -18.01 3.60 -7.96
CA GLU A 61 -18.28 3.61 -9.42
C GLU A 61 -17.51 4.72 -10.13
N ARG A 62 -17.38 5.91 -9.52
CA ARG A 62 -16.59 7.00 -10.10
C ARG A 62 -15.10 6.64 -10.20
N GLN A 63 -14.58 5.92 -9.21
CA GLN A 63 -13.20 5.46 -9.18
C GLN A 63 -12.96 4.39 -10.24
N LYS A 64 -13.91 3.44 -10.41
CA LYS A 64 -13.88 2.43 -11.48
C LYS A 64 -13.77 3.05 -12.88
N GLN A 65 -14.48 4.15 -13.11
CA GLN A 65 -14.48 4.86 -14.40
C GLN A 65 -13.28 5.80 -14.60
N SER A 66 -12.44 6.02 -13.58
CA SER A 66 -11.27 6.88 -13.68
C SER A 66 -10.12 6.21 -14.45
N ALA A 67 -9.20 7.01 -15.00
CA ALA A 67 -7.99 6.48 -15.66
C ALA A 67 -7.15 5.62 -14.69
N PHE A 68 -7.05 6.04 -13.43
CA PHE A 68 -6.33 5.30 -12.40
C PHE A 68 -7.04 3.99 -12.01
N GLY A 69 -8.37 3.98 -11.98
CA GLY A 69 -9.16 2.76 -11.80
C GLY A 69 -8.94 1.75 -12.92
N ARG A 70 -8.97 2.19 -14.18
CA ARG A 70 -8.65 1.33 -15.34
C ARG A 70 -7.24 0.76 -15.28
N TYR A 71 -6.26 1.57 -14.86
CA TYR A 71 -4.88 1.13 -14.64
C TYR A 71 -4.81 0.00 -13.59
N LEU A 72 -5.41 0.21 -12.43
CA LEU A 72 -5.41 -0.79 -11.35
C LEU A 72 -6.10 -2.08 -11.76
N ALA A 73 -7.23 -2.00 -12.48
CA ALA A 73 -7.92 -3.19 -12.99
C ALA A 73 -7.05 -4.05 -13.90
N ARG A 74 -6.07 -3.45 -14.58
CA ARG A 74 -5.15 -4.16 -15.47
C ARG A 74 -3.88 -4.65 -14.78
N TYR A 75 -3.33 -3.87 -13.85
CA TYR A 75 -1.97 -4.10 -13.34
C TYR A 75 -1.88 -4.42 -11.84
N MET A 76 -2.95 -4.22 -11.07
CA MET A 76 -2.99 -4.57 -9.66
C MET A 76 -3.35 -6.05 -9.50
N THR A 77 -2.36 -6.89 -9.78
CA THR A 77 -2.43 -8.34 -9.60
C THR A 77 -2.01 -8.71 -8.18
N ARG A 78 -2.34 -9.92 -7.73
CA ARG A 78 -1.83 -10.49 -6.47
C ARG A 78 -0.30 -10.50 -6.42
N ALA A 79 0.36 -10.67 -7.57
CA ALA A 79 1.82 -10.59 -7.66
C ALA A 79 2.32 -9.17 -7.35
N THR A 80 1.66 -8.14 -7.89
CA THR A 80 1.99 -6.73 -7.61
C THR A 80 1.84 -6.41 -6.12
N GLU A 81 0.78 -6.90 -5.48
CA GLU A 81 0.57 -6.76 -4.03
C GLU A 81 1.68 -7.46 -3.22
N ALA A 82 2.07 -8.67 -3.62
CA ALA A 82 3.16 -9.40 -2.97
C ALA A 82 4.50 -8.66 -3.07
N VAL A 83 4.84 -8.10 -4.24
CA VAL A 83 6.07 -7.30 -4.40
C VAL A 83 6.04 -6.05 -3.52
N ARG A 84 4.89 -5.37 -3.40
CA ARG A 84 4.73 -4.23 -2.49
C ARG A 84 4.95 -4.63 -1.03
N LEU A 85 4.42 -5.78 -0.62
CA LEU A 85 4.61 -6.30 0.74
C LEU A 85 6.08 -6.63 1.00
N LEU A 86 6.77 -7.26 0.05
CA LEU A 86 8.21 -7.53 0.15
C LEU A 86 9.02 -6.23 0.30
N GLY A 87 8.71 -5.20 -0.50
CA GLY A 87 9.33 -3.89 -0.35
C GLY A 87 9.12 -3.29 1.04
N MET A 88 7.90 -3.38 1.59
CA MET A 88 7.62 -2.95 2.97
C MET A 88 8.38 -3.74 4.03
N ILE A 89 8.55 -5.06 3.86
CA ILE A 89 9.35 -5.89 4.77
C ILE A 89 10.82 -5.46 4.74
N VAL A 90 11.38 -5.21 3.54
CA VAL A 90 12.75 -4.70 3.40
C VAL A 90 12.89 -3.33 4.09
N MET A 91 11.91 -2.43 3.93
CA MET A 91 11.90 -1.15 4.64
C MET A 91 11.83 -1.32 6.16
N ALA A 92 10.99 -2.24 6.65
CA ALA A 92 10.84 -2.53 8.08
C ALA A 92 12.13 -3.07 8.69
N ILE A 93 12.80 -4.02 8.02
CA ILE A 93 14.12 -4.53 8.41
C ILE A 93 15.15 -3.39 8.37
N GLY A 94 15.13 -2.58 7.32
CA GLY A 94 16.01 -1.41 7.19
C GLY A 94 15.83 -0.41 8.33
N ALA A 95 14.59 -0.12 8.71
CA ALA A 95 14.27 0.77 9.82
C ALA A 95 14.77 0.19 11.15
N TRP A 96 14.53 -1.10 11.40
CA TRP A 96 15.02 -1.78 12.59
C TRP A 96 16.56 -1.74 12.68
N LEU A 97 17.25 -1.97 11.57
CA LEU A 97 18.71 -1.94 11.48
C LEU A 97 19.30 -0.53 11.34
N HIS A 98 18.48 0.53 11.44
CA HIS A 98 18.90 1.92 11.26
C HIS A 98 19.66 2.17 9.94
N SER A 99 19.22 1.50 8.87
CA SER A 99 19.84 1.57 7.54
C SER A 99 18.93 2.31 6.56
N PRO A 100 19.17 3.62 6.32
CA PRO A 100 18.46 4.39 5.31
C PRO A 100 18.61 3.79 3.91
N ALA A 101 19.74 3.16 3.62
CA ALA A 101 19.98 2.50 2.33
C ALA A 101 19.03 1.30 2.11
N ALA A 102 18.83 0.46 3.13
CA ALA A 102 17.87 -0.64 3.06
C ALA A 102 16.44 -0.11 2.93
N MET A 103 16.09 0.95 3.67
CA MET A 103 14.78 1.62 3.51
C MET A 103 14.59 2.19 2.10
N ALA A 104 15.61 2.81 1.52
CA ALA A 104 15.56 3.32 0.14
C ALA A 104 15.39 2.17 -0.87
N ALA A 105 16.12 1.06 -0.70
CA ALA A 105 15.98 -0.12 -1.55
C ALA A 105 14.54 -0.70 -1.51
N GLY A 106 13.96 -0.85 -0.31
CA GLY A 106 12.58 -1.29 -0.16
C GLY A 106 11.57 -0.32 -0.78
N LEU A 107 11.79 0.99 -0.66
CA LEU A 107 10.97 2.01 -1.32
C LEU A 107 11.03 1.89 -2.84
N LEU A 108 12.22 1.69 -3.42
CA LEU A 108 12.40 1.48 -4.85
C LEU A 108 11.64 0.25 -5.35
N VAL A 109 11.62 -0.84 -4.57
CA VAL A 109 10.83 -2.04 -4.88
C VAL A 109 9.33 -1.72 -4.93
N ILE A 110 8.81 -0.95 -3.96
CA ILE A 110 7.40 -0.54 -3.93
C ILE A 110 7.07 0.36 -5.12
N LEU A 111 7.93 1.35 -5.41
CA LEU A 111 7.75 2.24 -6.55
C LEU A 111 7.76 1.45 -7.87
N PHE A 112 8.69 0.51 -8.03
CA PHE A 112 8.74 -0.36 -9.20
C PHE A 112 7.45 -1.18 -9.35
N ALA A 113 6.92 -1.74 -8.26
CA ALA A 113 5.65 -2.47 -8.30
C ALA A 113 4.48 -1.57 -8.74
N TRP A 114 4.43 -0.32 -8.27
CA TRP A 114 3.43 0.66 -8.70
C TRP A 114 3.60 1.08 -10.15
N MET A 115 4.83 1.25 -10.62
CA MET A 115 5.17 1.72 -11.96
C MET A 115 5.24 0.59 -13.00
N ARG A 116 5.10 -0.69 -12.61
CA ARG A 116 5.22 -1.81 -13.54
C ARG A 116 4.29 -1.67 -14.76
N GLY A 117 3.09 -1.14 -14.59
CA GLY A 117 2.17 -0.88 -15.71
C GLY A 117 2.49 0.36 -16.54
N LEU A 118 3.39 1.25 -16.07
CA LEU A 118 3.92 2.41 -16.79
C LEU A 118 5.25 2.08 -17.50
N VAL A 119 6.07 1.19 -16.93
CA VAL A 119 7.39 0.82 -17.45
C VAL A 119 7.32 -0.27 -18.52
N PHE A 120 6.38 -1.22 -18.40
CA PHE A 120 6.24 -2.31 -19.36
C PHE A 120 5.26 -2.00 -20.52
N LEU A 121 4.75 -0.77 -20.63
CA LEU A 121 3.89 -0.30 -21.72
C LEU A 121 4.05 1.24 -21.90
N GLY A 122 5.18 1.62 -22.49
CA GLY A 122 5.20 2.54 -23.62
C GLY A 122 5.18 1.72 -24.91
#